data_AF-A0A2V2FGC1-F1
#
_entry.id   AF-A0A2V2FGC1-F1
#
_cell.length_a   1.000
_cell.length_b   1.000
_cell.length_c   1.000
_cell.angle_alpha   90.00
_cell.angle_beta   90.00
_cell.angle_gamma   90.00
#
_symmetry.space_group_name_H-M   'P 1'
#
loop_
_entity.id
_entity.type
_entity.pdbx_description
1 polymer ?
#
loop_
_entity_poly.entity_id
_entity_poly.type
_entity_poly.pdbx_seq_one_letter_code
_entity_poly.pdbx_strand_id
1 'polypeptide(L)'
;MRESEEKARYLDGVCAQVRWKQAHRIIRMELADHIGDQADAYAAEGMPEQEALHRAIREMGDPEEVGLAYNACFRPKQQWGMTGLMALAVLTGIAFRVATGGIFQWRCLVALAFGCGSTALFCGLNLYDLARRAWLARMLFTGFLLVAALELGGTFVRHAAAFLPLLFAGAVYSLRGKGIPALLACVAALVAATWVLMARWSMQTFLYAAGILAGCLFAAVLAALSGAFGRRRFLAAGFCVVCVVLAAGAVVVMHAYRMQEFMKLFHPGEGPAVVALAPGFSTVQDVVDGARLIGRGMVNSIANIQELTVVGRGNDFSANSYLLAAILHRYGWLAALAAAAVPLGFIGAAFWRVFRLRNLLGRMLAGAVCMFFTTQALVYCAVNFGLLGGLPLSLPLLAGGELALTANLALAGGLIALFRADGLYADRMPKRAKRLRIRMEWA
;
A
#
# COMPACT_ATOMS: atom_id res chain seq x y z
N MET A 1 4.69 -45.51 -1.56
CA MET A 1 5.74 -44.75 -0.85
C MET A 1 6.89 -44.35 -1.78
N ARG A 2 7.53 -45.30 -2.48
CA ARG A 2 8.65 -45.01 -3.42
C ARG A 2 8.29 -44.04 -4.56
N GLU A 3 7.08 -44.13 -5.12
CA GLU A 3 6.57 -43.25 -6.19
C GLU A 3 6.53 -41.76 -5.81
N SER A 4 6.02 -41.48 -4.60
CA SER A 4 5.97 -40.12 -4.07
C SER A 4 7.37 -39.56 -3.83
N GLU A 5 8.32 -40.42 -3.43
CA GLU A 5 9.71 -40.03 -3.20
C GLU A 5 10.49 -39.74 -4.48
N GLU A 6 10.23 -40.48 -5.57
CA GLU A 6 10.86 -40.22 -6.87
C GLU A 6 10.39 -38.90 -7.46
N LYS A 7 9.07 -38.69 -7.47
CA LYS A 7 8.47 -37.40 -7.88
C LYS A 7 8.98 -36.25 -7.02
N ALA A 8 9.07 -36.44 -5.70
CA ALA A 8 9.59 -35.42 -4.79
C ALA A 8 11.07 -35.09 -5.07
N ARG A 9 11.91 -36.11 -5.27
CA ARG A 9 13.34 -35.95 -5.61
C ARG A 9 13.54 -35.18 -6.90
N TYR A 10 12.77 -35.49 -7.95
CA TYR A 10 12.83 -34.76 -9.21
C TYR A 10 12.48 -33.26 -9.00
N LEU A 11 11.37 -32.99 -8.32
CA LEU A 11 10.93 -31.61 -8.03
C LEU A 11 11.93 -30.85 -7.15
N ASP A 12 12.58 -31.53 -6.20
CA ASP A 12 13.64 -30.97 -5.37
C ASP A 12 14.87 -30.61 -6.21
N GLY A 13 15.29 -31.50 -7.12
CA GLY A 13 16.38 -31.27 -8.05
C GLY A 13 16.16 -30.03 -8.92
N VAL A 14 14.96 -29.91 -9.52
CA VAL A 14 14.58 -28.72 -10.31
C VAL A 14 14.61 -27.45 -9.46
N CYS A 15 14.01 -27.49 -8.26
CA CYS A 15 13.96 -26.31 -7.39
C CYS A 15 15.34 -25.90 -6.86
N ALA A 16 16.27 -26.84 -6.70
CA ALA A 16 17.63 -26.56 -6.24
C ALA A 16 18.37 -25.60 -7.18
N GLN A 17 18.10 -25.67 -8.49
CA GLN A 17 18.70 -24.78 -9.49
C GLN A 17 18.03 -23.39 -9.57
N VAL A 18 16.84 -23.23 -8.98
CA VAL A 18 16.08 -21.98 -9.03
C VAL A 18 16.43 -21.10 -7.82
N ARG A 19 17.08 -19.96 -8.08
CA ARG A 19 17.52 -19.04 -7.01
C ARG A 19 16.37 -18.40 -6.26
N TRP A 20 15.28 -18.08 -6.95
CA TRP A 20 14.16 -17.36 -6.35
C TRP A 20 13.18 -18.31 -5.65
N LYS A 21 13.41 -18.51 -4.35
CA LYS A 21 12.61 -19.42 -3.49
C LYS A 21 11.10 -19.17 -3.52
N GLN A 22 10.66 -17.94 -3.80
CA GLN A 22 9.22 -17.63 -3.91
C GLN A 22 8.56 -18.31 -5.12
N ALA A 23 9.32 -18.63 -6.17
CA ALA A 23 8.83 -19.35 -7.34
C ALA A 23 8.72 -20.85 -7.11
N HIS A 24 9.50 -21.43 -6.18
CA HIS A 24 9.54 -22.88 -5.95
C HIS A 24 8.16 -23.50 -5.79
N ARG A 25 7.29 -22.91 -4.97
CA ARG A 25 5.95 -23.47 -4.77
C ARG A 25 5.12 -23.50 -6.06
N ILE A 26 5.29 -22.50 -6.93
CA ILE A 26 4.55 -22.43 -8.20
C ILE A 26 5.11 -23.45 -9.18
N ILE A 27 6.44 -23.51 -9.30
CA ILE A 27 7.16 -24.45 -10.16
C ILE A 27 6.84 -25.90 -9.77
N ARG A 28 6.88 -26.22 -8.47
CA ARG A 28 6.54 -27.55 -7.97
C ARG A 28 5.11 -27.94 -8.29
N MET A 29 4.17 -27.01 -8.13
CA MET A 29 2.76 -27.27 -8.40
C MET A 29 2.55 -27.53 -9.89
N GLU A 30 3.10 -26.67 -10.76
CA GLU A 30 2.98 -26.81 -12.21
C GLU A 30 3.62 -28.10 -12.75
N LEU A 31 4.84 -28.41 -12.31
CA LEU A 31 5.50 -29.66 -12.69
C LEU A 31 4.82 -30.88 -12.09
N ALA A 32 4.36 -30.82 -10.84
CA ALA A 32 3.65 -31.94 -10.22
C ALA A 32 2.32 -32.23 -10.93
N ASP A 33 1.60 -31.18 -11.33
CA ASP A 33 0.34 -31.29 -12.09
C ASP A 33 0.65 -31.86 -13.49
N HIS A 34 1.66 -31.35 -14.20
CA HIS A 34 2.04 -31.86 -15.52
C HIS A 34 2.53 -33.31 -15.50
N ILE A 35 3.35 -33.71 -14.50
CA ILE A 35 3.74 -35.11 -14.31
C ILE A 35 2.49 -35.98 -14.05
N GLY A 36 1.55 -35.47 -13.26
CA GLY A 36 0.28 -36.16 -12.99
C GLY A 36 -0.54 -36.37 -14.26
N ASP A 37 -0.76 -35.29 -15.03
CA ASP A 37 -1.53 -35.33 -16.28
C ASP A 37 -0.91 -36.30 -17.30
N GLN A 38 0.43 -36.36 -17.39
CA GLN A 38 1.12 -37.33 -18.26
C GLN A 38 1.01 -38.77 -17.75
N ALA A 39 1.16 -38.99 -16.45
CA ALA A 39 1.01 -40.32 -15.86
C ALA A 39 -0.42 -40.85 -16.08
N ASP A 40 -1.43 -40.02 -15.88
CA ASP A 40 -2.84 -40.36 -16.13
C ASP A 40 -3.09 -40.71 -17.61
N ALA A 41 -2.40 -40.03 -18.54
CA ALA A 41 -2.48 -40.33 -19.96
C ALA A 41 -1.89 -41.72 -20.31
N TYR A 42 -0.71 -42.06 -19.78
CA TYR A 42 -0.13 -43.40 -19.99
C TYR A 42 -0.96 -44.51 -19.33
N ALA A 43 -1.52 -44.24 -18.14
CA ALA A 43 -2.40 -45.18 -17.48
C ALA A 43 -3.67 -45.46 -18.32
N ALA A 44 -4.22 -44.43 -18.97
CA ALA A 44 -5.35 -44.58 -19.89
C ALA A 44 -5.01 -45.37 -21.16
N GLU A 45 -3.73 -45.43 -21.56
CA GLU A 45 -3.22 -46.27 -22.65
C GLU A 45 -2.95 -47.73 -22.22
N GLY A 46 -3.24 -48.07 -20.96
CA GLY A 46 -3.10 -49.42 -20.42
C GLY A 46 -1.78 -49.70 -19.71
N MET A 47 -0.94 -48.68 -19.48
CA MET A 47 0.29 -48.82 -18.70
C MET A 47 -0.02 -48.94 -17.21
N PRO A 48 0.68 -49.82 -16.45
CA PRO A 48 0.55 -49.86 -15.00
C PRO A 48 0.89 -48.49 -14.39
N GLU A 49 0.12 -48.03 -13.38
CA GLU A 49 0.29 -46.70 -12.78
C GLU A 49 1.74 -46.37 -12.36
N GLN A 50 2.47 -47.37 -11.85
CA GLN A 50 3.86 -47.20 -11.42
C GLN A 50 4.79 -46.92 -12.59
N GLU A 51 4.62 -47.66 -13.68
CA GLU A 51 5.41 -47.53 -14.90
C GLU A 51 5.04 -46.24 -15.64
N ALA A 52 3.75 -45.86 -15.60
CA ALA A 52 3.24 -44.61 -16.13
C ALA A 52 3.85 -43.39 -15.42
N LEU A 53 3.92 -43.39 -14.08
CA LEU A 53 4.54 -42.31 -13.33
C LEU A 53 6.05 -42.23 -13.57
N HIS A 54 6.74 -43.37 -13.53
CA HIS A 54 8.18 -43.41 -13.76
C HIS A 54 8.53 -42.92 -15.18
N ARG A 55 7.74 -43.32 -16.17
CA ARG A 55 7.86 -42.84 -17.56
C ARG A 55 7.58 -41.34 -17.66
N ALA A 56 6.53 -40.84 -17.00
CA ALA A 56 6.21 -39.41 -16.99
C ALA A 56 7.35 -38.56 -16.38
N ILE A 57 7.97 -39.02 -15.30
CA ILE A 57 9.14 -38.34 -14.70
C ILE A 57 10.33 -38.37 -15.67
N ARG A 58 10.58 -39.50 -16.34
CA ARG A 58 11.70 -39.64 -17.28
C ARG A 58 11.55 -38.76 -18.51
N GLU A 59 10.32 -38.58 -19.02
CA GLU A 59 10.05 -37.68 -20.15
C GLU A 59 10.15 -36.20 -19.80
N MET A 60 10.13 -35.84 -18.51
CA MET A 60 10.40 -34.46 -18.10
C MET A 60 11.86 -34.02 -18.33
N GLY A 61 12.78 -34.97 -18.55
CA GLY A 61 14.18 -34.70 -18.84
C GLY A 61 15.03 -34.54 -17.58
N ASP A 62 16.20 -33.93 -17.75
CA ASP A 62 17.14 -33.71 -16.65
C ASP A 62 16.66 -32.59 -15.70
N PRO A 63 16.56 -32.84 -14.38
CA PRO A 63 16.12 -31.82 -13.43
C PRO A 63 17.02 -30.59 -13.38
N GLU A 64 18.32 -30.70 -13.69
CA GLU A 64 19.22 -29.55 -13.65
C GLU A 64 18.98 -28.60 -14.83
N GLU A 65 18.91 -29.14 -16.05
CA GLU A 65 18.60 -28.38 -17.26
C GLU A 65 17.24 -27.68 -17.16
N VAL A 66 16.21 -28.42 -16.74
CA VAL A 66 14.86 -27.87 -16.51
C VAL A 66 14.91 -26.78 -15.43
N GLY A 67 15.62 -27.02 -14.33
CA GLY A 67 15.79 -26.05 -13.25
C GLY A 67 16.49 -24.76 -13.69
N LEU A 68 17.54 -24.84 -14.52
CA LEU A 68 18.23 -23.67 -15.08
C LEU A 68 17.33 -22.88 -16.04
N ALA A 69 16.53 -23.56 -16.85
CA ALA A 69 15.53 -22.91 -17.72
C ALA A 69 14.47 -22.16 -16.89
N TYR A 70 13.93 -22.80 -15.85
CA TYR A 70 13.01 -22.14 -14.91
C TYR A 70 13.67 -20.95 -14.20
N ASN A 71 14.92 -21.08 -13.78
CA ASN A 71 15.67 -20.00 -13.12
C ASN A 71 15.89 -18.79 -14.04
N ALA A 72 16.02 -19.00 -15.36
CA ALA A 72 16.09 -17.92 -16.34
C ALA A 72 14.74 -17.22 -16.52
N CYS A 73 13.65 -17.99 -16.61
CA CYS A 73 12.29 -17.47 -16.82
C CYS A 73 11.73 -16.72 -15.60
N PHE A 74 11.98 -17.24 -14.38
CA PHE A 74 11.39 -16.71 -13.15
C PHE A 74 12.28 -15.69 -12.41
N ARG A 75 13.22 -15.02 -13.07
CA ARG A 75 14.05 -14.01 -12.38
C ARG A 75 13.17 -12.86 -11.86
N PRO A 76 13.29 -12.51 -10.56
CA PRO A 76 12.52 -11.40 -10.00
C PRO A 76 12.87 -10.10 -10.73
N LYS A 77 11.86 -9.43 -11.28
CA LYS A 77 12.05 -8.15 -11.98
C LYS A 77 12.47 -7.09 -10.97
N GLN A 78 13.77 -6.82 -10.91
CA GLN A 78 14.33 -5.85 -9.99
C GLN A 78 13.72 -4.47 -10.25
N GLN A 79 13.12 -3.87 -9.22
CA GLN A 79 12.42 -2.59 -9.33
C GLN A 79 13.34 -1.42 -8.95
N TRP A 80 14.57 -1.40 -9.50
CA TRP A 80 15.59 -0.41 -9.15
C TRP A 80 15.11 1.04 -9.28
N GLY A 81 14.29 1.35 -10.29
CA GLY A 81 13.70 2.67 -10.43
C GLY A 81 12.78 3.06 -9.26
N MET A 82 11.96 2.13 -8.74
CA MET A 82 11.11 2.39 -7.57
C MET A 82 11.94 2.51 -6.29
N THR A 83 12.90 1.61 -6.10
CA THR A 83 13.80 1.63 -4.94
C THR A 83 14.63 2.92 -4.92
N GLY A 84 15.13 3.34 -6.08
CA GLY A 84 15.86 4.59 -6.26
C GLY A 84 15.00 5.81 -5.95
N LEU A 85 13.77 5.88 -6.46
CA LEU A 85 12.84 6.97 -6.14
C LEU A 85 12.47 7.00 -4.65
N MET A 86 12.28 5.83 -4.02
CA MET A 86 12.04 5.74 -2.58
C MET A 86 13.25 6.26 -1.78
N ALA A 87 14.46 5.80 -2.12
CA ALA A 87 15.69 6.26 -1.47
C ALA A 87 15.90 7.77 -1.66
N LEU A 88 15.65 8.27 -2.87
CA LEU A 88 15.72 9.70 -3.19
C LEU A 88 14.73 10.51 -2.34
N ALA A 89 13.48 10.05 -2.18
CA ALA A 89 12.49 10.74 -1.34
C ALA A 89 12.93 10.83 0.12
N VAL A 90 13.47 9.73 0.67
CA VAL A 90 13.99 9.68 2.05
C VAL A 90 15.21 10.59 2.23
N LEU A 91 16.19 10.49 1.33
CA LEU A 91 17.40 11.31 1.39
C LEU A 91 17.08 12.79 1.24
N THR A 92 16.14 13.13 0.36
CA THR A 92 15.65 14.51 0.18
C THR A 92 15.01 15.03 1.47
N GLY A 93 14.17 14.22 2.12
CA GLY A 93 13.57 14.56 3.41
C GLY A 93 14.61 14.78 4.52
N ILE A 94 15.63 13.93 4.60
CA ILE A 94 16.74 14.08 5.56
C ILE A 94 17.54 15.35 5.26
N ALA A 95 17.93 15.57 4.01
CA ALA A 95 18.71 16.73 3.58
C ALA A 95 17.99 18.03 3.91
N PHE A 96 16.69 18.13 3.63
CA PHE A 96 15.93 19.34 3.95
C PHE A 96 15.74 19.55 5.44
N ARG A 97 15.55 18.50 6.25
CA ARG A 97 15.49 18.63 7.72
C ARG A 97 16.78 19.22 8.28
N VAL A 98 17.94 18.76 7.81
CA VAL A 98 19.24 19.32 8.20
C VAL A 98 19.36 20.76 7.69
N ALA A 99 18.99 21.02 6.44
CA ALA A 99 19.10 22.34 5.81
C ALA A 99 18.17 23.41 6.43
N THR A 100 17.06 23.02 7.08
CA THR A 100 16.17 23.93 7.82
C THR A 100 16.63 24.15 9.26
N GLY A 101 17.71 23.50 9.71
CA GLY A 101 18.26 23.65 11.06
C GLY A 101 17.75 22.61 12.07
N GLY A 102 17.08 21.55 11.60
CA GLY A 102 16.66 20.44 12.44
C GLY A 102 17.85 19.61 12.94
N ILE A 103 17.81 19.25 14.22
CA ILE A 103 18.80 18.33 14.80
C ILE A 103 18.39 16.91 14.43
N PHE A 104 19.35 16.13 13.92
CA PHE A 104 19.11 14.73 13.61
C PHE A 104 19.00 13.91 14.90
N GLN A 105 17.78 13.61 15.30
CA GLN A 105 17.50 12.83 16.51
C GLN A 105 17.79 11.34 16.28
N TRP A 106 18.34 10.65 17.28
CA TRP A 106 18.62 9.20 17.23
C TRP A 106 17.36 8.36 16.95
N ARG A 107 16.17 8.85 17.35
CA ARG A 107 14.88 8.22 17.05
C ARG A 107 14.60 8.12 15.55
N CYS A 108 15.05 9.10 14.77
CA CYS A 108 14.97 9.05 13.30
C CYS A 108 15.86 7.96 12.71
N LEU A 109 17.06 7.72 13.27
CA LEU A 109 17.91 6.58 12.87
C LEU A 109 17.24 5.25 13.15
N VAL A 110 16.65 5.11 14.33
CA VAL A 110 15.93 3.90 14.71
C VAL A 110 14.73 3.67 13.79
N ALA A 111 13.95 4.71 13.49
CA ALA A 111 12.85 4.63 12.54
C ALA A 111 13.31 4.24 11.13
N LEU A 112 14.42 4.80 10.64
CA LEU A 112 15.02 4.42 9.37
C LEU A 112 15.50 2.97 9.38
N ALA A 113 16.17 2.53 10.43
CA ALA A 113 16.66 1.15 10.56
C ALA A 113 15.50 0.14 10.56
N PHE A 114 14.46 0.38 11.38
CA PHE A 114 13.25 -0.46 11.37
C PHE A 114 12.49 -0.36 10.05
N GLY A 115 12.41 0.83 9.45
CA GLY A 115 11.79 1.06 8.16
C GLY A 115 12.48 0.26 7.06
N CYS A 116 13.80 0.39 6.90
CA CYS A 116 14.60 -0.37 5.95
C CYS A 116 14.53 -1.89 6.23
N GLY A 117 14.59 -2.30 7.49
CA GLY A 117 14.42 -3.69 7.91
C GLY A 117 13.05 -4.24 7.50
N SER A 118 11.99 -3.45 7.69
CA SER A 118 10.63 -3.82 7.27
C SER A 118 10.51 -3.89 5.75
N THR A 119 11.11 -2.96 4.99
CA THR A 119 11.15 -3.01 3.53
C THR A 119 11.85 -4.28 3.05
N ALA A 120 13.00 -4.64 3.65
CA ALA A 120 13.73 -5.86 3.33
C ALA A 120 12.88 -7.11 3.65
N LEU A 121 12.21 -7.12 4.80
CA LEU A 121 11.28 -8.17 5.19
C LEU A 121 10.14 -8.32 4.16
N PHE A 122 9.43 -7.23 3.82
CA PHE A 122 8.35 -7.26 2.83
C PHE A 122 8.82 -7.72 1.44
N CYS A 123 10.03 -7.32 1.03
CA CYS A 123 10.66 -7.83 -0.20
C CYS A 123 11.04 -9.31 -0.12
N GLY A 124 11.30 -9.85 1.08
CA GLY A 124 11.52 -11.28 1.30
C GLY A 124 10.22 -12.09 1.38
N LEU A 125 9.13 -11.47 1.82
CA LEU A 125 7.80 -12.09 1.94
C LEU A 125 7.09 -12.20 0.59
N ASN A 126 6.21 -13.19 0.49
CA ASN A 126 5.31 -13.36 -0.65
C ASN A 126 3.93 -12.80 -0.33
N LEU A 127 3.74 -11.50 -0.59
CA LEU A 127 2.51 -10.79 -0.25
C LEU A 127 1.26 -11.34 -0.96
N TYR A 128 1.40 -11.86 -2.18
CA TYR A 128 0.28 -12.49 -2.87
C TYR A 128 -0.20 -13.75 -2.15
N ASP A 129 0.72 -14.53 -1.56
CA ASP A 129 0.35 -15.73 -0.82
C ASP A 129 -0.28 -15.41 0.53
N LEU A 130 0.24 -14.40 1.21
CA LEU A 130 -0.37 -13.88 2.43
C LEU A 130 -1.78 -13.38 2.17
N ALA A 131 -1.97 -12.59 1.11
CA ALA A 131 -3.26 -12.04 0.73
C ALA A 131 -4.25 -13.12 0.22
N ARG A 132 -3.75 -14.22 -0.36
CA ARG A 132 -4.59 -15.38 -0.72
C ARG A 132 -5.11 -16.15 0.49
N ARG A 133 -4.46 -16.06 1.66
CA ARG A 133 -4.98 -16.61 2.92
C ARG A 133 -6.11 -15.72 3.45
N ALA A 134 -7.28 -15.87 2.83
CA ALA A 134 -8.49 -15.10 3.10
C ALA A 134 -8.89 -14.99 4.57
N TRP A 135 -8.70 -16.06 5.34
CA TRP A 135 -9.02 -16.06 6.77
C TRP A 135 -8.08 -15.15 7.56
N LEU A 136 -6.77 -15.15 7.23
CA LEU A 136 -5.76 -14.34 7.90
C LEU A 136 -5.98 -12.85 7.60
N ALA A 137 -6.20 -12.49 6.33
CA ALA A 137 -6.48 -11.11 5.94
C ALA A 137 -7.73 -10.56 6.65
N ARG A 138 -8.81 -11.35 6.72
CA ARG A 138 -10.04 -10.98 7.45
C ARG A 138 -9.80 -10.86 8.95
N MET A 139 -9.14 -11.85 9.57
CA MET A 139 -8.85 -11.86 11.00
C MET A 139 -7.97 -10.67 11.41
N LEU A 140 -6.94 -10.35 10.64
CA LEU A 140 -6.06 -9.20 10.89
C LEU A 140 -6.82 -7.89 10.70
N PHE A 141 -7.66 -7.77 9.66
CA PHE A 141 -8.46 -6.57 9.44
C PHE A 141 -9.47 -6.33 10.58
N THR A 142 -10.24 -7.36 10.96
CA THR A 142 -11.25 -7.24 12.02
C THR A 142 -10.61 -7.08 13.40
N GLY A 143 -9.52 -7.82 13.68
CA GLY A 143 -8.77 -7.70 14.92
C GLY A 143 -8.15 -6.31 15.07
N PHE A 144 -7.64 -5.75 13.98
CA PHE A 144 -7.13 -4.38 13.99
C PHE A 144 -8.25 -3.35 14.24
N LEU A 145 -9.39 -3.49 13.57
CA LEU A 145 -10.54 -2.61 13.83
C LEU A 145 -11.02 -2.71 15.28
N LEU A 146 -11.01 -3.91 15.89
CA LEU A 146 -11.35 -4.09 17.29
C LEU A 146 -10.35 -3.40 18.22
N VAL A 147 -9.05 -3.58 17.98
CA VAL A 147 -7.99 -2.90 18.74
C VAL A 147 -8.12 -1.37 18.62
N ALA A 148 -8.43 -0.87 17.42
CA ALA A 148 -8.67 0.55 17.19
C ALA A 148 -9.94 1.06 17.91
N ALA A 149 -11.01 0.27 17.92
CA ALA A 149 -12.26 0.59 18.62
C ALA A 149 -12.12 0.57 20.15
N LEU A 150 -11.29 -0.35 20.68
CA LEU A 150 -10.96 -0.47 22.10
C LEU A 150 -9.83 0.47 22.53
N GLU A 151 -9.29 1.26 21.59
CA GLU A 151 -8.32 2.31 21.86
C GLU A 151 -6.98 1.81 22.44
N LEU A 152 -6.74 0.52 22.32
CA LEU A 152 -5.54 -0.15 22.82
C LEU A 152 -4.34 0.35 22.00
N GLY A 153 -3.29 0.87 22.66
CA GLY A 153 -2.02 1.21 22.00
C GLY A 153 -1.91 2.59 21.32
N GLY A 154 -2.90 3.48 21.46
CA GLY A 154 -2.77 4.92 21.18
C GLY A 154 -2.16 5.28 19.81
N THR A 155 -1.08 6.08 19.81
CA THR A 155 -0.42 6.57 18.58
C THR A 155 0.20 5.47 17.74
N PHE A 156 0.63 4.36 18.34
CA PHE A 156 1.17 3.21 17.61
C PHE A 156 0.10 2.58 16.72
N VAL A 157 -1.08 2.32 17.29
CA VAL A 157 -2.21 1.76 16.53
C VAL A 157 -2.64 2.69 15.42
N ARG A 158 -2.65 4.01 15.62
CA ARG A 158 -2.92 4.95 14.53
C ARG A 158 -2.00 4.75 13.32
N HIS A 159 -0.69 4.60 13.52
CA HIS A 159 0.24 4.41 12.39
C HIS A 159 0.17 3.00 11.82
N ALA A 160 -0.07 1.98 12.65
CA ALA A 160 -0.32 0.62 12.20
C ALA A 160 -1.62 0.50 11.37
N ALA A 161 -2.56 1.45 11.52
CA ALA A 161 -3.77 1.51 10.70
C ALA A 161 -3.47 1.79 9.22
N ALA A 162 -2.26 2.25 8.88
CA ALA A 162 -1.81 2.40 7.50
C ALA A 162 -1.85 1.09 6.70
N PHE A 163 -1.80 -0.06 7.38
CA PHE A 163 -1.87 -1.38 6.75
C PHE A 163 -3.31 -1.86 6.49
N LEU A 164 -4.33 -1.20 7.06
CA LEU A 164 -5.74 -1.57 6.86
C LEU A 164 -6.17 -1.63 5.39
N PRO A 165 -5.79 -0.68 4.50
CA PRO A 165 -6.16 -0.77 3.08
C PRO A 165 -5.61 -2.02 2.40
N LEU A 166 -4.39 -2.44 2.75
CA LEU A 166 -3.75 -3.66 2.25
C LEU A 166 -4.50 -4.91 2.74
N LEU A 167 -4.81 -4.97 4.04
CA LEU A 167 -5.56 -6.07 4.66
C LEU A 167 -6.98 -6.17 4.08
N PHE A 168 -7.65 -5.03 3.91
CA PHE A 168 -8.98 -4.92 3.31
C PHE A 168 -8.97 -5.43 1.87
N ALA A 169 -8.00 -5.02 1.05
CA ALA A 169 -7.87 -5.50 -0.32
C ALA A 169 -7.72 -7.03 -0.40
N GLY A 170 -6.92 -7.63 0.48
CA GLY A 170 -6.81 -9.09 0.59
C GLY A 170 -8.11 -9.76 1.05
N ALA A 171 -8.78 -9.19 2.05
CA ALA A 171 -10.05 -9.69 2.56
C ALA A 171 -11.16 -9.65 1.48
N VAL A 172 -11.30 -8.55 0.76
CA VAL A 172 -12.30 -8.38 -0.31
C VAL A 172 -12.03 -9.31 -1.48
N TYR A 173 -10.77 -9.54 -1.83
CA TYR A 173 -10.43 -10.49 -2.90
C TYR A 173 -10.98 -11.89 -2.64
N SER A 174 -11.05 -12.32 -1.38
CA SER A 174 -11.62 -13.62 -0.99
C SER A 174 -13.14 -13.73 -1.10
N LEU A 175 -13.83 -12.60 -1.22
CA LEU A 175 -15.29 -12.54 -1.37
C LEU A 175 -15.73 -12.69 -2.83
N ARG A 176 -14.79 -12.80 -3.77
CA ARG A 176 -15.05 -12.94 -5.20
C ARG A 176 -15.89 -14.17 -5.51
N GLY A 177 -16.92 -13.98 -6.34
CA GLY A 177 -17.78 -15.06 -6.84
C GLY A 177 -18.98 -15.40 -5.96
N LYS A 178 -19.13 -14.76 -4.79
CA LYS A 178 -20.25 -15.01 -3.86
C LYS A 178 -21.47 -14.09 -4.09
N GLY A 179 -21.43 -13.21 -5.09
CA GLY A 179 -22.56 -12.35 -5.47
C GLY A 179 -22.89 -11.24 -4.45
N ILE A 180 -24.18 -10.99 -4.24
CA ILE A 180 -24.72 -9.94 -3.36
C ILE A 180 -24.27 -10.07 -1.88
N PRO A 181 -24.25 -11.25 -1.22
CA PRO A 181 -23.83 -11.31 0.19
C PRO A 181 -22.37 -10.88 0.37
N ALA A 182 -21.51 -11.09 -0.63
CA ALA A 182 -20.15 -10.57 -0.62
C ALA A 182 -20.09 -9.04 -0.75
N LEU A 183 -20.95 -8.44 -1.56
CA LEU A 183 -21.07 -6.98 -1.65
C LEU A 183 -21.52 -6.39 -0.32
N LEU A 184 -22.54 -6.98 0.33
CA LEU A 184 -23.03 -6.53 1.63
C LEU A 184 -21.96 -6.67 2.72
N ALA A 185 -21.22 -7.79 2.76
CA ALA A 185 -20.11 -7.96 3.71
C ALA A 185 -18.99 -6.94 3.49
N CYS A 186 -18.66 -6.64 2.23
CA CYS A 186 -17.68 -5.62 1.86
C CYS A 186 -18.11 -4.22 2.33
N VAL A 187 -19.37 -3.86 2.09
CA VAL A 187 -19.94 -2.57 2.49
C VAL A 187 -20.05 -2.46 4.00
N ALA A 188 -20.50 -3.52 4.69
CA ALA A 188 -20.55 -3.56 6.15
C ALA A 188 -19.15 -3.34 6.76
N ALA A 189 -18.11 -3.98 6.21
CA ALA A 189 -16.73 -3.78 6.64
C ALA A 189 -16.24 -2.34 6.39
N LEU A 190 -16.60 -1.72 5.27
CA LEU A 190 -16.29 -0.31 4.99
C LEU A 190 -16.98 0.63 5.98
N VAL A 191 -18.29 0.45 6.20
CA VAL A 191 -19.07 1.28 7.12
C VAL A 191 -18.55 1.13 8.55
N ALA A 192 -18.23 -0.09 8.98
CA ALA A 192 -17.63 -0.34 10.30
C ALA A 192 -16.26 0.34 10.43
N ALA A 193 -15.40 0.26 9.40
CA ALA A 193 -14.13 0.97 9.39
C ALA A 193 -14.30 2.49 9.45
N THR A 194 -15.27 3.05 8.71
CA THR A 194 -15.61 4.48 8.76
C THR A 194 -16.01 4.89 10.17
N TRP A 195 -16.93 4.15 10.79
CA TRP A 195 -17.38 4.43 12.15
C TRP A 195 -16.25 4.36 13.16
N VAL A 196 -15.49 3.25 13.20
CA VAL A 196 -14.42 3.06 14.19
C VAL A 196 -13.32 4.10 14.05
N LEU A 197 -12.85 4.35 12.81
CA LEU A 197 -11.72 5.24 12.57
C LEU A 197 -12.07 6.73 12.74
N MET A 198 -13.33 7.10 12.50
CA MET A 198 -13.79 8.50 12.56
C MET A 198 -14.57 8.84 13.84
N ALA A 199 -14.98 7.86 14.66
CA ALA A 199 -15.68 8.09 15.94
C ALA A 199 -14.84 8.93 16.91
N ARG A 200 -13.52 8.73 16.91
CA ARG A 200 -12.56 9.59 17.62
C ARG A 200 -12.17 10.79 16.75
N TRP A 201 -12.73 11.94 17.10
CA TRP A 201 -12.45 13.18 16.41
C TRP A 201 -11.24 13.90 17.03
N SER A 202 -10.08 13.66 16.44
CA SER A 202 -8.99 14.63 16.37
C SER A 202 -8.79 14.97 14.89
N MET A 203 -8.51 16.23 14.56
CA MET A 203 -8.25 16.66 13.18
C MET A 203 -7.32 15.69 12.43
N GLN A 204 -6.22 15.31 13.10
CA GLN A 204 -5.21 14.43 12.54
C GLN A 204 -5.73 13.00 12.33
N THR A 205 -6.58 12.48 13.22
CA THR A 205 -7.16 11.14 13.06
C THR A 205 -8.21 11.10 11.96
N PHE A 206 -9.01 12.15 11.82
CA PHE A 206 -10.00 12.28 10.76
C PHE A 206 -9.34 12.27 9.37
N LEU A 207 -8.33 13.12 9.15
CA LEU A 207 -7.63 13.20 7.87
C LEU A 207 -6.86 11.90 7.55
N TYR A 208 -6.28 11.26 8.56
CA TYR A 208 -5.60 9.97 8.38
C TYR A 208 -6.58 8.84 8.06
N ALA A 209 -7.74 8.81 8.75
CA ALA A 209 -8.82 7.87 8.49
C ALA A 209 -9.38 8.05 7.07
N ALA A 210 -9.54 9.29 6.58
CA ALA A 210 -9.94 9.56 5.20
C ALA A 210 -8.99 8.93 4.18
N GLY A 211 -7.67 8.97 4.43
CA GLY A 211 -6.69 8.27 3.59
C GLY A 211 -6.86 6.74 3.60
N ILE A 212 -7.08 6.15 4.77
CA ILE A 212 -7.32 4.71 4.90
C ILE A 212 -8.58 4.30 4.14
N LEU A 213 -9.67 5.05 4.33
CA LEU A 213 -10.95 4.82 3.68
C LEU A 213 -10.85 5.00 2.16
N ALA A 214 -10.08 5.96 1.67
CA ALA A 214 -9.81 6.11 0.24
C ALA A 214 -9.13 4.87 -0.36
N GLY A 215 -8.14 4.30 0.34
CA GLY A 215 -7.49 3.05 -0.05
C GLY A 215 -8.44 1.84 -0.03
N CYS A 216 -9.24 1.69 1.03
CA CYS A 216 -10.24 0.63 1.13
C CYS A 216 -11.31 0.76 0.05
N LEU A 217 -11.83 1.97 -0.18
CA LEU A 217 -12.82 2.26 -1.21
C LEU A 217 -12.28 1.95 -2.60
N PHE A 218 -11.04 2.31 -2.90
CA PHE A 218 -10.39 1.96 -4.16
C PHE A 218 -10.37 0.44 -4.40
N ALA A 219 -9.98 -0.34 -3.39
CA ALA A 219 -9.99 -1.80 -3.48
C ALA A 219 -11.41 -2.35 -3.70
N ALA A 220 -12.42 -1.84 -2.98
CA ALA A 220 -13.82 -2.23 -3.13
C ALA A 220 -14.37 -1.91 -4.53
N VAL A 221 -14.09 -0.70 -5.03
CA VAL A 221 -14.50 -0.26 -6.37
C VAL A 221 -13.84 -1.12 -7.44
N LEU A 222 -12.53 -1.38 -7.32
CA LEU A 222 -11.82 -2.21 -8.29
C LEU A 222 -12.33 -3.66 -8.28
N ALA A 223 -12.64 -4.20 -7.09
CA ALA A 223 -13.29 -5.50 -6.97
C ALA A 223 -14.66 -5.53 -7.65
N ALA A 224 -15.50 -4.52 -7.42
CA ALA A 224 -16.82 -4.39 -8.04
C ALA A 224 -16.72 -4.28 -9.58
N LEU A 225 -15.85 -3.41 -10.09
CA LEU A 225 -15.63 -3.21 -11.53
C LEU A 225 -15.06 -4.46 -12.22
N SER A 226 -14.29 -5.28 -11.50
CA SER A 226 -13.80 -6.57 -11.99
C SER A 226 -14.89 -7.66 -12.11
N GLY A 227 -16.12 -7.36 -11.70
CA GLY A 227 -17.23 -8.32 -11.70
C GLY A 227 -17.22 -9.28 -10.50
N ALA A 228 -16.48 -8.97 -9.44
CA ALA A 228 -16.33 -9.89 -8.29
C ALA A 228 -17.66 -10.16 -7.56
N PHE A 229 -18.60 -9.21 -7.60
CA PHE A 229 -19.90 -9.27 -6.91
C PHE A 229 -21.09 -9.56 -7.85
N GLY A 230 -20.83 -9.86 -9.13
CA GLY A 230 -21.86 -10.19 -10.12
C GLY A 230 -21.87 -9.28 -11.35
N ARG A 231 -22.91 -9.41 -12.18
CA ARG A 231 -22.99 -8.82 -13.53
C ARG A 231 -23.17 -7.29 -13.53
N ARG A 232 -23.75 -6.72 -12.47
CA ARG A 232 -24.06 -5.28 -12.34
C ARG A 232 -22.87 -4.48 -11.77
N ARG A 233 -21.73 -4.53 -12.46
CA ARG A 233 -20.42 -4.00 -11.99
C ARG A 233 -20.42 -2.52 -11.59
N PHE A 234 -21.09 -1.65 -12.36
CA PHE A 234 -21.11 -0.21 -12.11
C PHE A 234 -22.04 0.15 -10.94
N LEU A 235 -23.19 -0.53 -10.82
CA LEU A 235 -24.11 -0.36 -9.70
C LEU A 235 -23.46 -0.81 -8.38
N ALA A 236 -22.74 -1.93 -8.38
CA ALA A 236 -22.00 -2.38 -7.20
C ALA A 236 -20.91 -1.39 -6.79
N ALA A 237 -20.18 -0.81 -7.75
CA ALA A 237 -19.17 0.20 -7.48
C ALA A 237 -19.81 1.49 -6.92
N GLY A 238 -20.89 1.97 -7.54
CA GLY A 238 -21.64 3.13 -7.07
C GLY A 238 -22.22 2.93 -5.67
N PHE A 239 -22.74 1.74 -5.38
CA PHE A 239 -23.25 1.38 -4.06
C PHE A 239 -22.16 1.47 -2.98
N CYS A 240 -20.95 0.93 -3.23
CA CYS A 240 -19.83 1.08 -2.30
C CYS A 240 -19.48 2.54 -2.01
N VAL A 241 -19.45 3.39 -3.05
CA VAL A 241 -19.15 4.83 -2.89
C VAL A 241 -20.25 5.52 -2.08
N VAL A 242 -21.52 5.31 -2.44
CA VAL A 242 -22.67 5.92 -1.77
C VAL A 242 -22.71 5.52 -0.29
N CYS A 243 -22.52 4.24 0.04
CA CYS A 243 -22.53 3.81 1.44
C CYS A 243 -21.39 4.42 2.27
N VAL A 244 -20.18 4.54 1.71
CA VAL A 244 -19.06 5.19 2.42
C VAL A 244 -19.31 6.67 2.61
N VAL A 245 -19.82 7.38 1.59
CA VAL A 245 -20.14 8.80 1.68
C VAL A 245 -21.26 9.04 2.70
N LEU A 246 -22.32 8.24 2.68
CA LEU A 246 -23.41 8.33 3.66
C LEU A 246 -22.93 8.01 5.08
N ALA A 247 -22.09 6.99 5.26
CA ALA A 247 -21.53 6.67 6.57
C ALA A 247 -20.62 7.79 7.10
N ALA A 248 -19.75 8.35 6.26
CA ALA A 248 -18.90 9.48 6.64
C ALA A 248 -19.74 10.72 6.96
N GLY A 249 -20.73 11.03 6.11
CA GLY A 249 -21.67 12.12 6.33
C GLY A 249 -22.46 11.97 7.63
N ALA A 250 -22.95 10.75 7.92
CA ALA A 250 -23.64 10.45 9.17
C ALA A 250 -22.73 10.66 10.39
N VAL A 251 -21.48 10.19 10.35
CA VAL A 251 -20.52 10.43 11.44
C VAL A 251 -20.28 11.93 11.64
N VAL A 252 -20.16 12.71 10.56
CA VAL A 252 -19.99 14.17 10.66
C VAL A 252 -21.24 14.84 11.23
N VAL A 253 -22.45 14.47 10.78
CA VAL A 253 -23.73 15.07 11.20
C VAL A 253 -24.10 14.71 12.64
N MET A 254 -23.91 13.45 13.05
CA MET A 254 -24.16 12.99 14.43
C MET A 254 -23.34 13.76 15.47
N HIS A 255 -22.29 14.42 15.02
CA HIS A 255 -21.47 15.30 15.83
C HIS A 255 -21.60 16.74 15.34
N ALA A 256 -22.83 17.27 15.24
CA ALA A 256 -23.14 18.61 14.71
C ALA A 256 -22.31 19.76 15.30
N TYR A 257 -21.93 19.68 16.58
CA TYR A 257 -20.97 20.59 17.23
C TYR A 257 -19.59 20.61 16.54
N ARG A 258 -19.15 19.47 16.00
CA ARG A 258 -17.86 19.27 15.31
C ARG A 258 -17.87 19.74 13.85
N MET A 259 -19.04 19.99 13.25
CA MET A 259 -19.13 20.65 11.94
C MET A 259 -18.61 22.10 12.02
N GLN A 260 -18.87 22.78 13.14
CA GLN A 260 -18.32 24.12 13.40
C GLN A 260 -16.80 24.10 13.57
N GLU A 261 -16.23 23.03 14.11
CA GLU A 261 -14.78 22.81 14.15
C GLU A 261 -14.20 22.53 12.75
N PHE A 262 -14.91 21.78 11.92
CA PHE A 262 -14.49 21.50 10.54
C PHE A 262 -14.47 22.77 9.66
N MET A 263 -15.46 23.65 9.81
CA MET A 263 -15.48 24.92 9.05
C MET A 263 -14.30 25.84 9.41
N LYS A 264 -13.76 25.71 10.63
CA LYS A 264 -12.57 26.44 11.06
C LYS A 264 -11.27 25.98 10.37
N LEU A 265 -11.26 24.85 9.64
CA LEU A 265 -10.11 24.49 8.78
C LEU A 265 -9.91 25.47 7.64
N PHE A 266 -11.00 26.03 7.11
CA PHE A 266 -10.94 26.89 5.93
C PHE A 266 -10.84 28.36 6.32
N HIS A 267 -11.47 28.72 7.45
CA HIS A 267 -11.46 30.09 7.98
C HIS A 267 -11.22 30.06 9.49
N PRO A 268 -9.97 30.28 9.95
CA PRO A 268 -9.70 30.39 11.38
C PRO A 268 -10.36 31.67 11.90
N GLY A 269 -11.34 31.54 12.79
CA GLY A 269 -11.78 32.66 13.62
C GLY A 269 -10.72 33.02 14.67
N GLU A 270 -10.77 34.24 15.21
CA GLU A 270 -9.74 34.82 16.11
C GLU A 270 -9.74 34.27 17.56
N GLY A 271 -10.19 33.04 17.80
CA GLY A 271 -10.32 32.47 19.15
C GLY A 271 -9.17 31.54 19.57
N PRO A 272 -8.79 31.47 20.86
CA PRO A 272 -7.75 30.55 21.36
C PRO A 272 -8.07 29.06 21.13
N ALA A 273 -9.35 28.69 21.14
CA ALA A 273 -9.79 27.33 20.78
C ALA A 273 -9.59 27.01 19.29
N VAL A 274 -9.54 28.02 18.42
CA VAL A 274 -9.33 27.87 16.98
C VAL A 274 -7.83 27.68 16.67
N VAL A 275 -6.97 28.44 17.36
CA VAL A 275 -5.50 28.28 17.28
C VAL A 275 -5.07 26.89 17.74
N ALA A 276 -5.71 26.33 18.77
CA ALA A 276 -5.43 24.96 19.23
C ALA A 276 -5.85 23.87 18.21
N LEU A 277 -6.87 24.14 17.39
CA LEU A 277 -7.39 23.19 16.40
C LEU A 277 -6.57 23.20 15.09
N ALA A 278 -6.07 24.37 14.70
CA ALA A 278 -5.26 24.57 13.51
C ALA A 278 -3.96 25.34 13.84
N PRO A 279 -3.06 24.74 14.65
CA PRO A 279 -1.85 25.41 15.10
C PRO A 279 -0.98 25.81 13.90
N GLY A 280 -0.52 27.06 13.89
CA GLY A 280 0.33 27.58 12.82
C GLY A 280 -0.35 27.78 11.46
N PHE A 281 -1.69 27.67 11.34
CA PHE A 281 -2.34 27.85 10.04
C PHE A 281 -2.22 29.28 9.49
N SER A 282 -2.53 30.30 10.31
CA SER A 282 -2.30 31.72 9.97
C SER A 282 -0.82 31.99 9.65
N THR A 283 0.06 31.39 10.44
CA THR A 283 1.52 31.46 10.25
C THR A 283 1.97 30.86 8.91
N VAL A 284 1.37 29.75 8.47
CA VAL A 284 1.64 29.16 7.14
C VAL A 284 1.07 30.04 6.04
N GLN A 285 -0.11 30.64 6.22
CA GLN A 285 -0.68 31.59 5.26
C GLN A 285 0.23 32.80 5.07
N ASP A 286 0.72 33.41 6.16
CA ASP A 286 1.68 34.50 6.10
C ASP A 286 2.97 34.11 5.36
N VAL A 287 3.46 32.89 5.59
CA VAL A 287 4.65 32.37 4.89
C VAL A 287 4.40 32.23 3.39
N VAL A 288 3.22 31.75 3.01
CA VAL A 288 2.81 31.57 1.61
C VAL A 288 2.65 32.93 0.92
N ASP A 289 2.01 33.89 1.58
CA ASP A 289 1.77 35.24 1.05
C ASP A 289 3.09 36.04 0.91
N GLY A 290 4.01 35.85 1.85
CA GLY A 290 5.33 36.47 1.83
C GLY A 290 6.41 35.70 1.07
N ALA A 291 6.08 34.56 0.46
CA ALA A 291 7.04 33.70 -0.23
C ALA A 291 7.53 34.32 -1.54
N ARG A 292 8.82 34.17 -1.81
CA ARG A 292 9.45 34.55 -3.09
C ARG A 292 9.64 33.32 -3.97
N LEU A 293 9.85 33.54 -5.27
CA LEU A 293 10.16 32.45 -6.20
C LEU A 293 11.46 31.70 -5.79
N ILE A 294 12.50 32.47 -5.44
CA ILE A 294 13.79 32.00 -4.95
C ILE A 294 14.22 32.88 -3.77
N GLY A 295 14.78 32.24 -2.74
CA GLY A 295 15.35 32.91 -1.57
C GLY A 295 14.36 33.07 -0.42
N ARG A 296 14.76 33.82 0.60
CA ARG A 296 14.01 33.94 1.85
C ARG A 296 12.77 34.83 1.68
N GLY A 297 11.61 34.32 2.10
CA GLY A 297 10.34 35.05 2.16
C GLY A 297 10.29 36.04 3.32
N MET A 298 9.39 37.02 3.22
CA MET A 298 9.12 37.98 4.29
C MET A 298 7.97 37.46 5.17
N VAL A 299 8.00 37.72 6.47
CA VAL A 299 6.88 37.40 7.37
C VAL A 299 6.52 38.69 8.08
N ASN A 300 5.26 39.11 7.93
CA ASN A 300 4.82 40.46 8.34
C ASN A 300 4.48 40.57 9.83
N SER A 301 4.35 39.45 10.56
CA SER A 301 3.93 39.43 11.97
C SER A 301 5.01 38.91 12.92
N ILE A 302 5.35 39.71 13.94
CA ILE A 302 6.41 39.43 14.94
C ILE A 302 6.01 38.29 15.90
N ALA A 303 4.71 38.16 16.23
CA ALA A 303 4.19 37.04 17.03
C ALA A 303 4.41 35.68 16.33
N ASN A 304 4.39 35.69 14.98
CA ASN A 304 4.53 34.49 14.16
C ASN A 304 6.00 34.08 14.00
N ILE A 305 6.96 34.99 14.17
CA ILE A 305 8.41 34.66 14.15
C ILE A 305 8.77 33.73 15.32
N GLN A 306 8.14 33.91 16.48
CA GLN A 306 8.39 33.09 17.67
C GLN A 306 7.82 31.67 17.49
N GLU A 307 6.63 31.54 16.89
CA GLU A 307 6.08 30.26 16.44
C GLU A 307 6.92 29.61 15.33
N LEU A 308 7.42 30.35 14.33
CA LEU A 308 8.38 29.83 13.34
C LEU A 308 9.68 29.35 13.98
N THR A 309 10.19 30.04 15.00
CA THR A 309 11.37 29.57 15.75
C THR A 309 11.06 28.33 16.59
N VAL A 310 9.82 28.11 17.02
CA VAL A 310 9.37 26.85 17.65
C VAL A 310 9.10 25.75 16.62
N VAL A 311 8.70 26.10 15.39
CA VAL A 311 8.66 25.21 14.21
C VAL A 311 10.07 24.79 13.79
N GLY A 312 11.07 25.66 13.95
CA GLY A 312 12.49 25.36 13.69
C GLY A 312 13.29 24.78 14.86
N ARG A 313 12.87 25.03 16.12
CA ARG A 313 13.55 24.54 17.33
C ARG A 313 12.67 23.56 18.10
N GLY A 314 12.85 22.28 17.76
CA GLY A 314 13.09 21.27 18.79
C GLY A 314 11.93 20.74 19.63
N ASN A 315 10.66 21.01 19.32
CA ASN A 315 9.56 20.24 19.89
C ASN A 315 8.97 19.29 18.81
N ASP A 316 9.01 17.99 19.09
CA ASP A 316 8.74 16.84 18.21
C ASP A 316 7.48 16.91 17.32
N PHE A 317 6.56 17.85 17.59
CA PHE A 317 5.30 18.03 16.87
C PHE A 317 5.33 19.09 15.75
N SER A 318 6.27 20.06 15.74
CA SER A 318 6.22 21.21 14.82
C SER A 318 7.16 21.09 13.61
N ALA A 319 8.40 20.63 13.80
CA ALA A 319 9.43 20.64 12.75
C ALA A 319 9.17 19.66 11.60
N ASN A 320 8.55 18.51 11.89
CA ASN A 320 8.26 17.49 10.87
C ASN A 320 6.93 17.73 10.13
N SER A 321 6.04 18.48 10.77
CA SER A 321 4.69 18.75 10.29
C SER A 321 4.72 19.80 9.18
N TYR A 322 5.49 20.87 9.35
CA TYR A 322 5.52 22.02 8.42
C TYR A 322 6.81 22.13 7.61
N LEU A 323 7.47 21.01 7.32
CA LEU A 323 8.75 21.00 6.61
C LEU A 323 8.68 21.72 5.26
N LEU A 324 7.59 21.55 4.50
CA LEU A 324 7.45 22.18 3.19
C LEU A 324 7.22 23.69 3.31
N ALA A 325 6.44 24.14 4.30
CA ALA A 325 6.31 25.56 4.62
C ALA A 325 7.65 26.18 5.08
N ALA A 326 8.47 25.44 5.84
CA ALA A 326 9.80 25.89 6.25
C ALA A 326 10.76 26.01 5.05
N ILE A 327 10.71 25.07 4.11
CA ILE A 327 11.46 25.14 2.85
C ILE A 327 11.00 26.34 2.02
N LEU A 328 9.67 26.54 1.92
CA LEU A 328 9.07 27.66 1.21
C LEU A 328 9.54 29.01 1.77
N HIS A 329 9.54 29.17 3.09
CA HIS A 329 10.04 30.38 3.74
C HIS A 329 11.53 30.63 3.49
N ARG A 330 12.37 29.58 3.54
CA ARG A 330 13.83 29.74 3.52
C ARG A 330 14.42 29.82 2.11
N TYR A 331 13.87 29.05 1.18
CA TYR A 331 14.44 28.83 -0.16
C TYR A 331 13.50 29.25 -1.30
N GLY A 332 12.21 29.51 -1.01
CA GLY A 332 11.22 29.96 -1.98
C GLY A 332 10.43 28.83 -2.65
N TRP A 333 9.51 29.22 -3.53
CA TRP A 333 8.57 28.30 -4.21
C TRP A 333 9.26 27.21 -5.01
N LEU A 334 10.35 27.53 -5.71
CA LEU A 334 11.06 26.55 -6.55
C LEU A 334 11.55 25.35 -5.72
N ALA A 335 12.14 25.61 -4.56
CA ALA A 335 12.66 24.57 -3.68
C ALA A 335 11.54 23.76 -3.02
N ALA A 336 10.44 24.41 -2.61
CA ALA A 336 9.29 23.72 -2.04
C ALA A 336 8.63 22.79 -3.08
N LEU A 337 8.38 23.27 -4.30
CA LEU A 337 7.80 22.46 -5.37
C LEU A 337 8.73 21.30 -5.76
N ALA A 338 10.04 21.53 -5.85
CA ALA A 338 11.01 20.47 -6.11
C ALA A 338 11.01 19.40 -5.00
N ALA A 339 10.94 19.81 -3.73
CA ALA A 339 10.85 18.88 -2.61
C ALA A 339 9.57 18.05 -2.65
N ALA A 340 8.41 18.66 -2.95
CA ALA A 340 7.14 17.95 -3.07
C ALA A 340 7.09 17.03 -4.31
N ALA A 341 7.77 17.39 -5.40
CA ALA A 341 7.76 16.63 -6.65
C ALA A 341 8.38 15.22 -6.50
N VAL A 342 9.36 15.04 -5.61
CA VAL A 342 10.03 13.73 -5.42
C VAL A 342 9.06 12.64 -4.90
N PRO A 343 8.38 12.81 -3.74
CA PRO A 343 7.42 11.82 -3.24
C PRO A 343 6.18 11.72 -4.14
N LEU A 344 5.72 12.82 -4.75
CA LEU A 344 4.63 12.77 -5.72
C LEU A 344 5.02 11.98 -6.98
N GLY A 345 6.27 12.10 -7.43
CA GLY A 345 6.82 11.32 -8.52
C GLY A 345 6.90 9.82 -8.19
N PHE A 346 7.30 9.47 -6.97
CA PHE A 346 7.21 8.08 -6.48
C PHE A 346 5.78 7.55 -6.53
N ILE A 347 4.80 8.31 -6.01
CA ILE A 347 3.38 7.93 -6.02
C ILE A 347 2.86 7.78 -7.45
N GLY A 348 3.15 8.73 -8.34
CA GLY A 348 2.74 8.67 -9.75
C GLY A 348 3.35 7.47 -10.49
N ALA A 349 4.64 7.21 -10.27
CA ALA A 349 5.33 6.04 -10.84
C ALA A 349 4.79 4.71 -10.28
N ALA A 350 4.38 4.68 -9.01
CA ALA A 350 3.71 3.54 -8.41
C ALA A 350 2.34 3.32 -9.05
N PHE A 351 1.52 4.38 -9.16
CA PHE A 351 0.17 4.31 -9.73
C PHE A 351 0.18 3.86 -11.21
N TRP A 352 1.14 4.36 -11.98
CA TRP A 352 1.34 3.92 -13.36
C TRP A 352 1.66 2.43 -13.46
N ARG A 353 2.48 1.90 -12.54
CA ARG A 353 2.76 0.46 -12.44
C ARG A 353 1.55 -0.34 -12.00
N VAL A 354 0.75 0.17 -11.05
CA VAL A 354 -0.49 -0.49 -10.60
C VAL A 354 -1.38 -0.83 -11.79
N PHE A 355 -1.61 0.10 -12.72
CA PHE A 355 -2.45 -0.18 -13.88
C PHE A 355 -1.86 -1.19 -14.88
N ARG A 356 -0.53 -1.39 -14.85
CA ARG A 356 0.18 -2.37 -15.68
C ARG A 356 0.24 -3.76 -15.05
N LEU A 357 -0.15 -3.92 -13.79
CA LEU A 357 -0.18 -5.23 -13.14
C LEU A 357 -1.24 -6.12 -13.78
N ARG A 358 -0.84 -7.35 -14.13
CA ARG A 358 -1.72 -8.32 -14.79
C ARG A 358 -2.72 -8.92 -13.80
N ASN A 359 -2.28 -9.18 -12.56
CA ASN A 359 -3.14 -9.79 -11.55
C ASN A 359 -4.06 -8.75 -10.87
N LEU A 360 -5.37 -9.04 -10.83
CA LEU A 360 -6.36 -8.22 -10.11
C LEU A 360 -6.00 -8.05 -8.63
N LEU A 361 -5.57 -9.12 -7.95
CA LEU A 361 -5.19 -9.04 -6.53
C LEU A 361 -4.03 -8.06 -6.33
N GLY A 362 -3.05 -8.07 -7.23
CA GLY A 362 -1.92 -7.14 -7.21
C GLY A 362 -2.38 -5.69 -7.39
N ARG A 363 -3.30 -5.46 -8.35
CA ARG A 363 -3.89 -4.14 -8.59
C ARG A 363 -4.66 -3.61 -7.38
N MET A 364 -5.42 -4.47 -6.69
CA MET A 364 -6.15 -4.09 -5.49
C MET A 364 -5.20 -3.76 -4.34
N LEU A 365 -4.24 -4.65 -4.03
CA LEU A 365 -3.29 -4.46 -2.93
C LEU A 365 -2.43 -3.20 -3.14
N ALA A 366 -1.80 -3.10 -4.31
CA ALA A 366 -0.90 -1.98 -4.61
C ALA A 366 -1.66 -0.67 -4.79
N GLY A 367 -2.83 -0.69 -5.43
CA GLY A 367 -3.66 0.49 -5.61
C GLY A 367 -4.23 1.03 -4.31
N ALA A 368 -4.62 0.17 -3.35
CA ALA A 368 -5.08 0.59 -2.03
C ALA A 368 -3.99 1.37 -1.26
N VAL A 369 -2.75 0.87 -1.28
CA VAL A 369 -1.60 1.56 -0.66
C VAL A 369 -1.26 2.85 -1.41
N CYS A 370 -1.30 2.85 -2.74
CA CYS A 370 -1.04 4.06 -3.51
C CYS A 370 -2.09 5.15 -3.24
N MET A 371 -3.37 4.79 -3.13
CA MET A 371 -4.44 5.74 -2.78
C MET A 371 -4.24 6.33 -1.39
N PHE A 372 -3.84 5.51 -0.41
CA PHE A 372 -3.48 5.98 0.92
C PHE A 372 -2.34 7.02 0.86
N PHE A 373 -1.26 6.74 0.12
CA PHE A 373 -0.17 7.69 -0.07
C PHE A 373 -0.60 8.96 -0.81
N THR A 374 -1.45 8.85 -1.83
CA THR A 374 -1.98 10.01 -2.55
C THR A 374 -2.76 10.91 -1.61
N THR A 375 -3.69 10.37 -0.81
CA THR A 375 -4.47 11.18 0.13
C THR A 375 -3.56 11.83 1.19
N GLN A 376 -2.59 11.09 1.73
CA GLN A 376 -1.60 11.66 2.64
C GLN A 376 -0.84 12.84 2.04
N ALA A 377 -0.35 12.67 0.80
CA ALA A 377 0.42 13.71 0.11
C ALA A 377 -0.43 14.94 -0.22
N LEU A 378 -1.67 14.75 -0.71
CA LEU A 378 -2.59 15.85 -1.01
C LEU A 378 -2.94 16.66 0.23
N VAL A 379 -3.28 15.99 1.33
CA VAL A 379 -3.57 16.66 2.60
C VAL A 379 -2.34 17.37 3.14
N TYR A 380 -1.17 16.73 3.08
CA TYR A 380 0.08 17.35 3.53
C TYR A 380 0.40 18.64 2.77
N CYS A 381 0.32 18.61 1.44
CA CYS A 381 0.55 19.77 0.59
C CYS A 381 -0.51 20.85 0.83
N ALA A 382 -1.78 20.49 0.97
CA ALA A 382 -2.85 21.45 1.26
C ALA A 382 -2.60 22.20 2.57
N VAL A 383 -2.16 21.49 3.62
CA VAL A 383 -1.83 22.12 4.91
C VAL A 383 -0.58 22.99 4.82
N ASN A 384 0.48 22.52 4.16
CA ASN A 384 1.74 23.26 4.06
C ASN A 384 1.71 24.45 3.11
N PHE A 385 0.74 24.50 2.20
CA PHE A 385 0.50 25.66 1.31
C PHE A 385 -0.64 26.56 1.79
N GLY A 386 -1.10 26.41 3.04
CA GLY A 386 -2.09 27.31 3.64
C GLY A 386 -3.52 27.18 3.08
N LEU A 387 -3.81 26.10 2.35
CA LEU A 387 -5.15 25.80 1.81
C LEU A 387 -6.06 25.12 2.84
N LEU A 388 -5.47 24.44 3.82
CA LEU A 388 -6.19 23.67 4.82
C LEU A 388 -5.56 23.84 6.21
N GLY A 389 -6.34 24.23 7.21
CA GLY A 389 -5.91 24.29 8.60
C GLY A 389 -5.81 22.92 9.26
N GLY A 390 -4.97 22.81 10.30
CA GLY A 390 -4.83 21.59 11.09
C GLY A 390 -3.40 21.07 11.16
N LEU A 391 -3.24 19.94 11.86
CA LEU A 391 -1.98 19.22 11.90
C LEU A 391 -1.82 18.39 10.61
N PRO A 392 -0.76 18.62 9.82
CA PRO A 392 -0.55 17.89 8.59
C PRO A 392 -0.34 16.40 8.85
N LEU A 393 -0.74 15.59 7.87
CA LEU A 393 -0.38 14.17 7.84
C LEU A 393 1.13 14.01 7.58
N SER A 394 1.62 12.79 7.42
CA SER A 394 2.98 12.60 6.90
C SER A 394 2.96 12.76 5.38
N LEU A 395 3.92 13.51 4.80
CA LEU A 395 4.24 13.35 3.39
C LEU A 395 5.01 12.03 3.22
N PRO A 396 4.49 11.05 2.47
CA PRO A 396 5.12 9.75 2.36
C PRO A 396 6.61 9.86 2.04
N LEU A 397 7.43 9.18 2.83
CA LEU A 397 8.89 9.07 2.68
C LEU A 397 9.70 10.37 2.87
N LEU A 398 9.07 11.54 2.99
CA LEU A 398 9.77 12.83 3.08
C LEU A 398 9.57 13.53 4.45
N ALA A 399 8.31 13.71 4.85
CA ALA A 399 7.96 14.51 6.02
C ALA A 399 6.98 13.79 6.94
N GLY A 400 7.08 14.01 8.25
CA GLY A 400 6.24 13.35 9.26
C GLY A 400 7.04 12.68 10.37
N GLY A 401 6.31 12.14 11.34
CA GLY A 401 6.86 11.49 12.52
C GLY A 401 7.56 10.16 12.23
N GLU A 402 8.38 9.73 13.16
CA GLU A 402 9.19 8.49 13.10
C GLU A 402 8.36 7.24 12.79
N LEU A 403 7.24 7.06 13.50
CA LEU A 403 6.34 5.92 13.30
C LEU A 403 5.68 5.96 11.91
N ALA A 404 5.36 7.16 11.40
CA ALA A 404 4.82 7.32 10.07
C ALA A 404 5.87 7.01 8.99
N LEU A 405 7.13 7.41 9.20
CA LEU A 405 8.23 7.08 8.30
C LEU A 405 8.43 5.56 8.22
N THR A 406 8.47 4.86 9.36
CA THR A 406 8.59 3.40 9.41
C THR A 406 7.42 2.71 8.68
N ALA A 407 6.18 3.14 8.95
CA ALA A 407 4.99 2.59 8.29
C ALA A 407 5.00 2.84 6.77
N ASN A 408 5.39 4.04 6.34
CA ASN A 408 5.47 4.40 4.92
C ASN A 408 6.58 3.62 4.20
N LEU A 409 7.73 3.39 4.84
CA LEU A 409 8.82 2.55 4.30
C LEU A 409 8.41 1.08 4.19
N ALA A 410 7.70 0.56 5.19
CA ALA A 410 7.14 -0.78 5.16
C ALA A 410 6.17 -0.96 3.98
N LEU A 411 5.21 -0.03 3.83
CA LEU A 411 4.23 -0.03 2.75
C LEU A 411 4.87 0.15 1.36
N ALA A 412 5.86 1.04 1.23
CA ALA A 412 6.63 1.21 0.01
C ALA A 412 7.42 -0.06 -0.36
N GLY A 413 8.02 -0.73 0.63
CA GLY A 413 8.63 -2.05 0.45
C GLY A 413 7.64 -3.10 -0.01
N GLY A 414 6.43 -3.10 0.55
CA GLY A 414 5.33 -3.94 0.11
C GLY A 414 4.91 -3.68 -1.35
N LEU A 415 4.81 -2.41 -1.77
CA LEU A 415 4.55 -2.04 -3.17
C LEU A 415 5.64 -2.59 -4.11
N ILE A 416 6.91 -2.40 -3.75
CA ILE A 416 8.05 -2.90 -4.53
C ILE A 416 8.00 -4.43 -4.61
N ALA A 417 7.69 -5.12 -3.50
CA ALA A 417 7.55 -6.57 -3.46
C ALA A 417 6.43 -7.08 -4.39
N LEU A 418 5.28 -6.40 -4.41
CA LEU A 418 4.16 -6.72 -5.31
C LEU A 418 4.56 -6.54 -6.78
N PHE A 419 5.22 -5.42 -7.13
CA PHE A 419 5.67 -5.16 -8.50
C PHE A 419 6.74 -6.15 -8.97
N ARG A 420 7.62 -6.58 -8.06
CA ARG A 420 8.63 -7.61 -8.35
C ARG A 420 8.02 -8.98 -8.63
N ALA A 421 6.93 -9.32 -7.93
CA ALA A 421 6.29 -10.62 -8.00
C ALA A 421 5.17 -10.72 -9.06
N ASP A 422 4.76 -9.64 -9.72
CA ASP A 422 3.63 -9.65 -10.66
C ASP A 422 3.72 -10.74 -11.74
N GLY A 423 4.90 -10.90 -12.36
CA GLY A 423 5.12 -11.90 -13.41
C GLY A 423 4.86 -13.33 -12.98
N LEU A 424 5.17 -13.67 -11.72
CA LEU A 424 4.97 -15.01 -11.16
C LEU A 424 3.48 -15.35 -10.94
N TYR A 425 2.63 -14.33 -10.82
CA TYR A 425 1.20 -14.48 -10.49
C TYR A 425 0.27 -14.10 -11.64
N ALA A 426 0.82 -13.53 -12.72
CA ALA A 426 0.09 -13.15 -13.92
C ALA A 426 -0.46 -14.35 -14.71
N ASP A 427 0.22 -15.49 -14.68
CA ASP A 427 -0.04 -16.61 -15.59
C ASP A 427 -1.06 -17.64 -15.08
N ARG A 428 -1.83 -17.31 -14.02
CA ARG A 428 -2.87 -18.21 -13.46
C ARG A 428 -4.31 -17.84 -13.85
N MET A 429 -4.53 -17.27 -15.04
CA MET A 429 -5.83 -17.53 -15.66
C MET A 429 -5.80 -18.98 -16.12
N PRO A 430 -6.79 -19.82 -15.78
CA PRO A 430 -6.94 -21.10 -16.45
C PRO A 430 -7.20 -20.76 -17.92
N LYS A 431 -6.15 -20.77 -18.74
CA LYS A 431 -6.33 -21.13 -20.14
C LYS A 431 -6.91 -22.52 -20.02
N ARG A 432 -8.25 -22.63 -20.14
CA ARG A 432 -8.94 -23.88 -20.44
C ARG A 432 -8.01 -24.56 -21.44
N ALA A 433 -7.33 -25.62 -21.02
CA ALA A 433 -6.43 -26.34 -21.89
C ALA A 433 -7.26 -26.66 -23.12
N LYS A 434 -7.02 -25.96 -24.23
CA LYS A 434 -7.53 -26.41 -25.50
C LYS A 434 -6.86 -27.75 -25.63
N ARG A 435 -7.63 -28.83 -25.45
CA ARG A 435 -7.23 -30.18 -25.81
C ARG A 435 -6.78 -30.07 -27.27
N LEU A 436 -5.48 -29.90 -27.48
CA LEU A 436 -4.85 -30.02 -28.78
C LEU A 436 -4.90 -31.52 -29.06
N ARG A 437 -6.05 -31.95 -29.60
CA ARG A 437 -6.18 -33.24 -30.26
C ARG A 437 -5.35 -33.12 -31.53
N ILE A 438 -4.06 -33.43 -31.43
CA ILE A 438 -3.24 -33.71 -32.60
C ILE A 438 -3.77 -35.05 -33.12
N ARG A 439 -4.61 -34.99 -34.16
CA ARG A 439 -5.06 -36.16 -34.89
C ARG A 439 -3.90 -36.52 -35.82
N MET A 440 -3.09 -37.51 -35.44
CA MET A 440 -2.19 -38.13 -36.42
C MET A 440 -3.06 -38.96 -37.36
N GLU A 441 -3.27 -38.45 -38.55
CA GLU A 441 -3.75 -39.25 -39.68
C GLU A 441 -2.53 -40.02 -40.20
N TRP A 442 -2.53 -41.33 -39.94
CA TRP A 442 -1.64 -42.25 -40.63
C TRP A 442 -2.16 -42.38 -42.06
N ALA A 443 -1.29 -42.06 -43.03
CA ALA A 443 -1.48 -42.36 -44.45
C ALA A 443 -0.83 -43.70 -44.77
#